data_AF-A0A3D5L2P3-F1
#
_entry.id   AF-A0A3D5L2P3-F1
#
_cell.length_a   1.000
_cell.length_b   1.000
_cell.length_c   1.000
_cell.angle_alpha   90.00
_cell.angle_beta   90.00
_cell.angle_gamma   90.00
#
_symmetry.space_group_name_H-M   'P 1'
#
loop_
_entity.id
_entity.type
_entity.pdbx_description
1 polymer ?
#
loop_
_entity_poly.entity_id
_entity_poly.type
_entity_poly.pdbx_seq_one_letter_code
_entity_poly.pdbx_strand_id
1 'polypeptide(L)' 'ALLGYTRKFLDEKYDEIIEFAELQDFQDYMFKQLSSGMKSRLAFAIACLVHPDILILDEVLSVGDGAFRKKSG' A
#
# COMPACT_ATOMS: atom_id res chain seq x y z
N ALA A 1 1.64 -12.37 -12.20
CA ALA A 1 2.12 -10.99 -12.07
C ALA A 1 0.99 -10.17 -11.46
N LEU A 2 1.26 -9.36 -10.44
CA LEU A 2 0.30 -8.40 -9.89
C LEU A 2 0.65 -7.04 -10.49
N LEU A 3 -0.31 -6.34 -11.08
CA LEU A 3 -0.10 -5.00 -11.68
C LEU A 3 1.02 -4.94 -12.74
N GLY A 4 1.33 -6.06 -13.42
CA GLY A 4 2.45 -6.13 -14.37
C GLY A 4 3.82 -6.43 -13.75
N TYR A 5 3.93 -6.47 -12.42
CA TYR A 5 5.17 -6.76 -11.72
C TYR A 5 5.39 -8.26 -11.48
N THR A 6 6.64 -8.67 -11.55
CA THR A 6 7.06 -10.04 -11.20
C THR A 6 6.96 -10.25 -9.70
N ARG A 7 6.83 -11.52 -9.27
CA ARG A 7 6.85 -11.86 -7.85
C ARG A 7 8.14 -11.38 -7.18
N LYS A 8 9.28 -11.63 -7.83
CA LYS A 8 10.60 -11.20 -7.36
C LYS A 8 10.66 -9.69 -7.07
N PHE A 9 10.13 -8.87 -7.97
CA PHE A 9 10.08 -7.41 -7.77
C PHE A 9 9.23 -7.02 -6.55
N LEU A 10 8.08 -7.69 -6.35
CA LEU A 10 7.23 -7.43 -5.19
C LEU A 10 7.88 -7.88 -3.89
N ASP A 11 8.61 -9.00 -3.92
CA ASP A 11 9.34 -9.49 -2.75
C ASP A 11 10.49 -8.51 -2.37
N GLU A 12 11.17 -7.90 -3.36
CA GLU A 12 12.19 -6.85 -3.14
C GLU A 12 11.60 -5.56 -2.57
N LYS A 13 10.31 -5.28 -2.83
CA LYS A 13 9.60 -4.09 -2.35
C LYS A 13 8.75 -4.33 -1.11
N TYR A 14 8.72 -5.56 -0.60
CA TYR A 14 7.82 -5.95 0.48
C TYR A 14 7.99 -5.08 1.73
N ASP A 15 9.22 -4.93 2.21
CA ASP A 15 9.51 -4.16 3.42
C ASP A 15 9.14 -2.68 3.26
N GLU A 16 9.46 -2.08 2.11
CA GLU A 16 9.08 -0.70 1.78
C GLU A 16 7.55 -0.52 1.76
N ILE A 17 6.81 -1.49 1.19
CA ILE A 17 5.35 -1.46 1.13
C ILE A 17 4.75 -1.51 2.53
N ILE A 18 5.24 -2.40 3.38
CA ILE A 18 4.71 -2.55 4.73
C ILE A 18 5.05 -1.32 5.60
N GLU A 19 6.26 -0.78 5.47
CA GLU A 19 6.67 0.43 6.17
C GLU A 19 5.83 1.64 5.73
N PHE A 20 5.63 1.82 4.43
CA PHE A 20 4.83 2.91 3.89
C PHE A 20 3.36 2.82 4.32
N ALA A 21 2.81 1.60 4.38
CA ALA A 21 1.45 1.34 4.85
C ALA A 21 1.28 1.47 6.37
N GLU A 22 2.37 1.53 7.14
CA GLU A 22 2.39 1.51 8.62
C GLU A 22 1.69 0.25 9.16
N LEU A 23 2.10 -0.92 8.64
CA LEU A 23 1.52 -2.24 8.94
C LEU A 23 2.52 -3.27 9.47
N GLN A 24 3.70 -2.85 9.93
CA GLN A 24 4.76 -3.74 10.43
C GLN A 24 4.24 -4.71 11.51
N ASP A 25 3.43 -4.22 12.46
CA ASP A 25 2.87 -5.04 13.55
C ASP A 25 1.74 -5.98 13.11
N PHE A 26 1.32 -5.90 11.84
CA PHE A 26 0.17 -6.62 11.29
C PHE A 26 0.55 -7.59 10.15
N GLN A 27 1.84 -7.84 9.92
CA GLN A 27 2.30 -8.71 8.83
C GLN A 27 1.79 -10.16 8.94
N ASP A 28 1.65 -10.67 10.15
CA ASP A 28 1.15 -12.03 10.42
C ASP A 28 -0.39 -12.14 10.37
N TYR A 29 -1.10 -11.01 10.26
CA TYR A 29 -2.55 -11.00 10.20
C TYR A 29 -3.01 -11.38 8.80
N MET A 30 -4.02 -12.25 8.71
CA MET A 30 -4.65 -12.52 7.43
C MET A 30 -5.31 -11.24 6.90
N PHE A 31 -5.26 -11.03 5.59
CA PHE A 31 -5.85 -9.87 4.91
C PHE A 31 -7.30 -9.57 5.36
N LYS A 32 -8.11 -10.61 5.59
CA LYS A 32 -9.51 -10.46 6.07
C LYS A 32 -9.64 -9.80 7.44
N GLN A 33 -8.63 -9.93 8.31
CA GLN A 33 -8.59 -9.38 9.67
C GLN A 33 -8.20 -7.89 9.69
N LEU A 34 -7.62 -7.37 8.61
CA LEU A 34 -7.29 -5.95 8.49
C LEU A 34 -8.56 -5.10 8.39
N SER A 35 -8.58 -3.95 9.05
CA SER A 35 -9.67 -2.98 8.92
C SER A 35 -9.76 -2.44 7.49
N SER A 36 -10.88 -1.82 7.13
CA SER A 36 -11.04 -1.16 5.82
C SER A 36 -9.94 -0.11 5.58
N GLY A 37 -9.60 0.71 6.59
CA GLY A 37 -8.53 1.69 6.50
C GLY A 37 -7.14 1.06 6.30
N MET A 38 -6.84 -0.04 7.00
CA MET A 38 -5.57 -0.77 6.81
C MET A 38 -5.45 -1.35 5.41
N LYS A 39 -6.53 -1.94 4.87
CA LYS A 39 -6.58 -2.47 3.50
C LYS A 39 -6.35 -1.36 2.48
N SER A 40 -6.99 -0.20 2.66
CA SER A 40 -6.80 0.94 1.77
C SER A 40 -5.38 1.52 1.84
N ARG A 41 -4.78 1.62 3.05
CA ARG A 41 -3.38 2.04 3.20
C ARG A 41 -2.42 1.08 2.50
N LEU A 42 -2.62 -0.24 2.63
CA LEU A 42 -1.81 -1.24 1.94
C LEU A 42 -1.95 -1.13 0.42
N ALA A 43 -3.18 -1.00 -0.09
CA ALA A 43 -3.43 -0.82 -1.52
C ALA A 43 -2.76 0.46 -2.06
N PHE A 44 -2.85 1.57 -1.30
CA PHE A 44 -2.20 2.83 -1.62
C PHE A 44 -0.67 2.71 -1.63
N ALA A 45 -0.08 2.04 -0.63
CA ALA A 45 1.37 1.80 -0.56
C ALA A 45 1.88 1.03 -1.77
N ILE A 46 1.20 -0.06 -2.15
CA ILE A 46 1.52 -0.84 -3.34
C ILE A 46 1.43 0.06 -4.58
N ALA A 47 0.33 0.80 -4.74
CA ALA A 47 0.12 1.63 -5.91
C ALA A 47 1.15 2.76 -6.08
N CYS A 48 1.65 3.34 -4.98
CA CYS A 48 2.68 4.38 -5.01
C CYS A 48 4.08 3.81 -5.28
N LEU A 49 4.46 2.69 -4.64
CA LEU A 49 5.83 2.16 -4.71
C LEU A 49 6.12 1.35 -5.96
N VAL A 50 5.08 0.91 -6.67
CA VAL A 50 5.27 0.20 -7.93
C VAL A 50 5.50 1.13 -9.12
N HIS A 51 5.42 2.46 -8.97
CA HIS A 51 5.66 3.44 -10.05
C HIS A 51 4.87 3.17 -11.35
N PRO A 52 3.52 3.15 -11.30
CA PRO A 52 2.72 2.99 -12.52
C PRO A 52 2.83 4.22 -13.43
N ASP A 53 2.73 4.02 -14.76
CA ASP A 53 2.68 5.12 -15.74
C ASP A 53 1.45 6.03 -15.53
N ILE A 54 0.33 5.43 -15.14
CA ILE A 54 -0.93 6.13 -14.82
C ILE A 54 -1.51 5.51 -13.56
N LEU A 55 -1.74 6.35 -12.54
CA LEU A 55 -2.39 5.96 -11.30
C LEU A 55 -3.77 6.61 -11.19
N ILE A 56 -4.82 5.79 -11.13
CA ILE A 56 -6.19 6.25 -10.87
C ILE A 56 -6.57 5.81 -9.45
N LEU A 57 -6.94 6.79 -8.62
CA LEU A 57 -7.39 6.58 -7.25
C LEU A 57 -8.80 7.13 -7.13
N ASP A 58 -9.75 6.27 -6.75
CA ASP A 58 -11.11 6.68 -6.44
C ASP A 58 -11.37 6.46 -4.94
N GLU A 59 -11.75 7.52 -4.23
CA GLU A 59 -12.11 7.54 -2.80
C GLU A 59 -11.09 7.00 -1.77
N VAL A 60 -9.86 6.62 -2.17
CA VAL A 60 -8.85 6.01 -1.27
C VAL A 60 -8.23 7.01 -0.27
N LEU A 61 -8.34 8.32 -0.51
CA LEU A 61 -7.68 9.36 0.29
C LEU A 61 -8.41 9.71 1.60
N SER A 62 -9.67 9.29 1.74
CA SER A 62 -10.54 9.64 2.87
C SER A 62 -10.22 8.89 4.17
N VAL A 63 -9.40 7.83 4.09
CA VAL A 63 -9.08 6.92 5.21
C VAL A 63 -7.75 7.23 5.90
N GLY A 64 -6.97 8.18 5.36
CA GLY A 64 -5.65 8.56 5.89
C GLY A 64 -5.67 9.98 6.45
N ASP A 65 -6.19 10.13 7.67
CA ASP A 65 -6.09 11.37 8.47
C ASP A 65 -4.68 11.97 8.38
N GLY A 66 -4.55 13.13 7.71
CA GLY A 66 -3.47 14.13 7.84
C GLY A 66 -2.01 13.72 7.49
N ALA A 67 -1.58 12.50 7.80
CA ALA A 67 -0.19 12.03 7.74
C ALA A 67 0.21 11.51 6.36
N PHE A 68 -0.70 10.84 5.63
CA PHE A 68 -0.40 10.26 4.32
C PHE A 68 -0.20 11.34 3.24
N ARG A 69 -0.92 12.47 3.32
CA ARG A 69 -0.74 13.60 2.39
C ARG A 69 0.68 14.17 2.36
N LYS A 70 1.46 14.01 3.44
CA LYS A 70 2.85 14.48 3.53
C LYS A 70 3.88 13.50 2.95
N LYS A 71 3.54 12.22 2.78
CA LYS A 71 4.43 11.18 2.22
C LYS A 71 4.32 11.07 0.69
N SER A 72 3.22 11.54 0.11
CA SER A 72 2.93 11.46 -1.33
C SER A 72 3.36 12.70 -2.14
N GLY A 73 4.20 13.57 -1.55
CA GLY A 73 4.73 14.78 -2.17
C GLY A 73 6.23 14.68 -2.38
#